data_AF-A0A6F9BWH2-F1
#
_entry.id   AF-A0A6F9BWH2-F1
#
_cell.length_a   1.000
_cell.length_b   1.000
_cell.length_c   1.000
_cell.angle_alpha   90.00
_cell.angle_beta   90.00
_cell.angle_gamma   90.00
#
_symmetry.space_group_name_H-M   'P 1'
#
loop_
_entity.id
_entity.type
_entity.pdbx_description
1 polymer ?
#
loop_
_entity_poly.entity_id
_entity_poly.type
_entity_poly.pdbx_seq_one_letter_code
_entity_poly.pdbx_strand_id
1 'polypeptide(L)'
;MSQSNKVESQQHAERLRWAEMALEALRNVIKNNPGSETECIGHFKLLFSLLRVHGAGKVQQIALEVVNTVTSNQECVTNIAESLVLSNLLVLLHSLPSSVLIYLLDLFCNSTHPQVRTQTAELFSKMTSDKLVGPKVRLTLMRFLPGVFMDAMRDNAEAAVHIFEGTHENPELIWNDGSRETVSTTVREMMLEHFKQQKDNPDVSWRLPEEFTVAYGAGQGELAVGGVFLRIFIAQPGWVLRKPREFLVALLETLTELFEKNNPNGEALETVTTAAVCLFSTQTQLCDQVPPLGHLHRILAALTHKNNAVPKSSIRLIHVLSDNEQCVRSMASLETIGPLMSGMKMRMDMAGLACEALNRIVELVPYLLRLLEGIGLETLDNPSATKAQIVKALKSMTRSLHYGEQVNEILARSTVWSAFKDQKHDLFISESQTAGCVHSLSHGGQQPPAERAVVSCAWPSLFALTAGPGVAGYLTAGTGSTVLPSVPPPVDNDIGDSG
;
A
#
# COMPACT_ATOMS: atom_id res chain seq x y z
N MET A 1 7.69 55.48 22.31
CA MET A 1 7.11 54.55 23.31
C MET A 1 6.88 55.33 24.59
N SER A 2 5.63 55.52 25.02
CA SER A 2 5.27 56.34 26.19
C SER A 2 5.70 55.66 27.50
N GLN A 3 6.01 56.45 28.54
CA GLN A 3 6.33 55.94 29.88
C GLN A 3 5.24 55.01 30.45
N SER A 4 3.98 55.23 30.09
CA SER A 4 2.83 54.40 30.49
C SER A 4 2.98 52.94 30.03
N ASN A 5 3.40 52.72 28.78
CA ASN A 5 3.57 51.37 28.22
C ASN A 5 4.74 50.61 28.89
N LYS A 6 5.74 51.32 29.43
CA LYS A 6 6.84 50.70 30.18
C LYS A 6 6.41 50.24 31.57
N VAL A 7 5.57 51.02 32.25
CA VAL A 7 5.08 50.69 33.60
C VAL A 7 4.09 49.52 33.56
N GLU A 8 3.18 49.49 32.58
CA GLU A 8 2.26 48.35 32.38
C GLU A 8 3.03 47.05 32.05
N SER A 9 4.08 47.14 31.23
CA SER A 9 4.93 46.00 30.89
C SER A 9 5.71 45.46 32.10
N GLN A 10 6.19 46.33 33.00
CA GLN A 10 6.85 45.91 34.23
C GLN A 10 5.89 45.24 35.22
N GLN A 11 4.70 45.82 35.42
CA GLN A 11 3.67 45.20 36.28
C GLN A 11 3.20 43.86 35.74
N HIS A 12 3.09 43.72 34.42
CA HIS A 12 2.73 42.44 33.79
C HIS A 12 3.81 41.37 34.04
N ALA A 13 5.09 41.73 33.91
CA ALA A 13 6.22 40.83 34.19
C ALA A 13 6.26 40.39 35.66
N GLU A 14 5.98 41.29 36.61
CA GLU A 14 5.90 40.95 38.04
C GLU A 14 4.73 40.01 38.35
N ARG A 15 3.55 40.24 37.76
CA ARG A 15 2.39 39.35 37.92
C ARG A 15 2.67 37.94 37.39
N LEU A 16 3.35 37.82 36.25
CA LEU A 16 3.78 36.53 35.71
C LEU A 16 4.74 35.81 36.66
N ARG A 17 5.70 36.54 37.24
CA ARG A 17 6.64 35.99 38.22
C ARG A 17 5.96 35.49 39.49
N TRP A 18 4.95 36.20 39.99
CA TRP A 18 4.16 35.74 41.14
C TRP A 18 3.29 34.54 40.80
N ALA A 19 2.68 34.52 39.62
CA ALA A 19 1.93 33.36 39.15
C ALA A 19 2.83 32.12 39.01
N GLU A 20 4.05 32.29 38.50
CA GLU A 20 5.07 31.24 38.43
C GLU A 20 5.38 30.69 39.84
N MET A 21 5.71 31.55 40.80
CA MET A 21 5.99 31.15 42.19
C MET A 21 4.80 30.43 42.84
N ALA A 22 3.57 30.91 42.62
CA ALA A 22 2.37 30.32 43.19
C ALA A 22 2.07 28.95 42.59
N LEU A 23 2.21 28.81 41.27
CA LEU A 23 2.07 27.52 40.58
C LEU A 23 3.16 26.54 41.00
N GLU A 24 4.40 27.00 41.21
CA GLU A 24 5.50 26.16 41.64
C GLU A 24 5.26 25.62 43.05
N ALA A 25 4.75 26.46 43.95
CA ALA A 25 4.31 26.05 45.26
C ALA A 25 3.17 25.02 45.18
N LEU A 26 2.14 25.29 44.37
CA LEU A 26 1.01 24.38 44.16
C LEU A 26 1.47 23.01 43.63
N ARG A 27 2.32 23.00 42.59
CA ARG A 27 2.93 21.78 42.04
C ARG A 27 3.66 20.99 43.11
N ASN A 28 4.48 21.65 43.91
CA ASN A 28 5.27 20.98 44.95
C ASN A 28 4.39 20.40 46.06
N VAL A 29 3.28 21.07 46.40
CA VAL A 29 2.29 20.54 47.35
C VAL A 29 1.66 19.27 46.80
N ILE A 30 1.11 19.33 45.58
CA ILE A 30 0.39 18.20 44.97
C ILE A 30 1.33 17.01 44.76
N LYS A 31 2.53 17.26 44.23
CA LYS A 31 3.50 16.20 43.92
C LYS A 31 3.99 15.44 45.16
N ASN A 32 4.11 16.11 46.31
CA ASN A 32 4.65 15.51 47.53
C ASN A 32 3.56 15.01 48.50
N ASN A 33 2.29 15.29 48.23
CA ASN A 33 1.18 14.93 49.12
C ASN A 33 0.06 14.25 48.31
N PRO A 34 0.11 12.91 48.11
CA PRO A 34 -0.92 12.18 47.38
C PRO A 34 -2.31 12.38 47.98
N GLY A 35 -3.31 12.63 47.13
CA GLY A 35 -4.68 12.94 47.51
C GLY A 35 -4.96 14.44 47.59
N SER A 36 -3.95 15.32 47.68
CA SER A 36 -4.19 16.77 47.67
C SER A 36 -4.59 17.30 46.29
N GLU A 37 -4.45 16.51 45.23
CA GLU A 37 -4.95 16.87 43.90
C GLU A 37 -6.47 17.05 43.84
N THR A 38 -7.25 16.38 44.71
CA THR A 38 -8.71 16.55 44.76
C THR A 38 -9.11 17.93 45.24
N GLU A 39 -8.25 18.62 45.99
CA GLU A 39 -8.50 20.00 46.43
C GLU A 39 -8.41 21.01 45.27
N CYS A 40 -7.92 20.59 44.10
CA CYS A 40 -7.95 21.41 42.89
C CYS A 40 -9.33 21.41 42.19
N ILE A 41 -10.26 20.55 42.63
CA ILE A 41 -11.63 20.47 42.12
C ILE A 41 -12.32 21.82 42.25
N GLY A 42 -12.94 22.28 41.15
CA GLY A 42 -13.55 23.61 41.05
C GLY A 42 -12.60 24.75 40.62
N HIS A 43 -11.27 24.53 40.66
CA HIS A 43 -10.27 25.54 40.26
C HIS A 43 -9.66 25.29 38.87
N PHE A 44 -10.04 24.21 38.20
CA PHE A 44 -9.45 23.82 36.91
C PHE A 44 -9.61 24.87 35.81
N LYS A 45 -10.71 25.65 35.78
CA LYS A 45 -10.88 26.76 34.81
C LYS A 45 -9.73 27.77 34.88
N LEU A 46 -9.28 28.10 36.09
CA LEU A 46 -8.16 29.01 36.29
C LEU A 46 -6.85 28.39 35.80
N LEU A 47 -6.60 27.13 36.16
CA LEU A 47 -5.39 26.40 35.72
C LEU A 47 -5.32 26.30 34.18
N PHE A 48 -6.43 25.98 33.51
CA PHE A 48 -6.50 25.96 32.05
C PHE A 48 -6.39 27.37 31.44
N SER A 49 -6.87 28.41 32.12
CA SER A 49 -6.69 29.79 31.64
C SER A 49 -5.21 30.21 31.61
N LEU A 50 -4.39 29.70 32.53
CA LEU A 50 -2.95 29.98 32.58
C LEU A 50 -2.19 29.33 31.41
N LEU A 51 -2.69 28.21 30.87
CA LEU A 51 -2.16 27.61 29.64
C LEU A 51 -2.37 28.49 28.40
N ARG A 52 -3.32 29.42 28.42
CA ARG A 52 -3.64 30.32 27.29
C ARG A 52 -2.75 31.57 27.25
N VAL A 53 -1.88 31.78 28.23
CA VAL A 53 -1.07 33.01 28.33
C VAL A 53 0.15 32.93 27.40
N HIS A 54 0.06 33.61 26.25
CA HIS A 54 1.15 33.67 25.26
C HIS A 54 2.42 34.35 25.81
N GLY A 55 3.58 33.77 25.51
CA GLY A 55 4.88 34.30 25.92
C GLY A 55 5.28 33.97 27.37
N ALA A 56 4.43 33.26 28.12
CA ALA A 56 4.69 32.86 29.51
C ALA A 56 5.02 31.37 29.63
N GLY A 57 6.04 30.91 28.89
CA GLY A 57 6.35 29.48 28.77
C GLY A 57 6.58 28.75 30.09
N LYS A 58 7.18 29.42 31.08
CA LYS A 58 7.42 28.84 32.41
C LYS A 58 6.13 28.67 33.23
N VAL A 59 5.21 29.65 33.15
CA VAL A 59 3.87 29.55 33.77
C VAL A 59 3.07 28.43 33.11
N GLN A 60 3.10 28.37 31.77
CA GLN A 60 2.41 27.31 31.01
C GLN A 60 2.96 25.92 31.37
N GLN A 61 4.29 25.77 31.46
CA GLN A 61 4.94 24.52 31.90
C GLN A 61 4.46 24.09 33.29
N ILE A 62 4.55 24.96 34.30
CA ILE A 62 4.20 24.57 35.67
C ILE A 62 2.69 24.30 35.79
N ALA A 63 1.85 25.08 35.10
CA ALA A 63 0.42 24.83 35.03
C ALA A 63 0.13 23.45 34.39
N LEU A 64 0.85 23.08 33.34
CA LEU A 64 0.72 21.77 32.70
C LEU A 64 1.23 20.64 33.59
N GLU A 65 2.31 20.83 34.34
CA GLU A 65 2.80 19.88 35.36
C GLU A 65 1.72 19.64 36.44
N VAL A 66 1.06 20.70 36.91
CA VAL A 66 -0.06 20.60 37.85
C VAL A 66 -1.21 19.82 37.21
N VAL A 67 -1.62 20.16 35.98
CA VAL A 67 -2.69 19.46 35.24
C VAL A 67 -2.33 17.97 35.02
N ASN A 68 -1.11 17.64 34.65
CA ASN A 68 -0.63 16.26 34.47
C ASN A 68 -0.63 15.47 35.77
N THR A 69 -0.41 16.15 36.90
CA THR A 69 -0.42 15.51 38.22
C THR A 69 -1.85 15.23 38.65
N VAL A 70 -2.75 16.23 38.58
CA VAL A 70 -4.15 16.08 39.00
C VAL A 70 -4.95 15.13 38.10
N THR A 71 -4.62 15.04 36.80
CA THR A 71 -5.26 14.09 35.87
C THR A 71 -4.88 12.62 36.12
N SER A 72 -3.96 12.36 37.05
CA SER A 72 -3.67 11.00 37.53
C SER A 72 -4.77 10.47 38.47
N ASN A 73 -5.65 11.35 38.96
CA ASN A 73 -6.75 11.02 39.84
C ASN A 73 -8.09 11.02 39.08
N GLN A 74 -8.81 9.90 39.13
CA GLN A 74 -10.05 9.68 38.37
C GLN A 74 -11.15 10.68 38.74
N GLU A 75 -11.23 11.10 40.00
CA GLU A 75 -12.21 12.08 40.47
C GLU A 75 -11.90 13.47 39.91
N CYS A 76 -10.62 13.85 39.87
CA CYS A 76 -10.19 15.07 39.21
C CYS A 76 -10.41 15.01 37.70
N VAL A 77 -10.21 13.87 37.01
CA VAL A 77 -10.52 13.73 35.58
C VAL A 77 -12.01 13.88 35.33
N THR A 78 -12.83 13.25 36.16
CA THR A 78 -14.29 13.34 36.11
C THR A 78 -14.75 14.77 36.40
N ASN A 79 -14.15 15.42 37.40
CA ASN A 79 -14.43 16.81 37.71
C ASN A 79 -13.84 17.80 36.71
N ILE A 80 -12.74 17.52 36.01
CA ILE A 80 -12.29 18.33 34.88
C ILE A 80 -13.32 18.24 33.74
N ALA A 81 -13.91 17.06 33.55
CA ALA A 81 -15.01 16.87 32.62
C ALA A 81 -16.32 17.54 33.10
N GLU A 82 -16.60 17.54 34.41
CA GLU A 82 -17.82 18.10 35.00
C GLU A 82 -17.72 19.60 35.31
N SER A 83 -16.56 20.12 35.74
CA SER A 83 -16.29 21.52 36.17
C SER A 83 -16.36 22.54 35.03
N LEU A 84 -16.59 22.06 33.81
CA LEU A 84 -17.17 22.82 32.69
C LEU A 84 -18.72 22.93 32.83
N VAL A 85 -19.21 23.09 34.06
CA VAL A 85 -20.53 22.66 34.59
C VAL A 85 -21.80 23.19 33.89
N LEU A 86 -22.68 22.24 33.55
CA LEU A 86 -24.16 22.27 33.46
C LEU A 86 -24.87 23.28 32.53
N SER A 87 -24.86 22.99 31.24
CA SER A 87 -26.05 23.21 30.39
C SER A 87 -26.34 22.10 29.36
N ASN A 88 -25.56 21.01 29.28
CA ASN A 88 -25.71 20.03 28.18
C ASN A 88 -25.40 18.57 28.56
N LEU A 89 -25.61 18.15 29.80
CA LEU A 89 -25.10 16.86 30.30
C LEU A 89 -25.85 15.58 29.84
N LEU A 90 -26.87 15.69 28.98
CA LEU A 90 -27.43 14.54 28.25
C LEU A 90 -26.95 14.46 26.79
N VAL A 91 -26.18 15.45 26.31
CA VAL A 91 -25.58 15.49 24.96
C VAL A 91 -24.04 15.50 25.03
N LEU A 92 -23.44 15.95 26.13
CA LEU A 92 -21.97 16.07 26.31
C LEU A 92 -21.24 14.79 26.72
N LEU A 93 -21.93 13.72 27.13
CA LEU A 93 -21.31 12.39 27.19
C LEU A 93 -20.83 11.90 25.80
N HIS A 94 -21.20 12.63 24.73
CA HIS A 94 -20.70 12.44 23.38
C HIS A 94 -19.44 13.26 23.05
N SER A 95 -18.91 14.12 23.93
CA SER A 95 -17.82 15.05 23.63
C SER A 95 -16.90 15.27 24.82
N LEU A 96 -15.66 14.77 24.73
CA LEU A 96 -14.57 15.55 25.31
C LEU A 96 -14.67 16.97 24.76
N PRO A 97 -14.35 18.00 25.56
CA PRO A 97 -14.33 19.36 25.09
C PRO A 97 -13.25 19.48 24.02
N SER A 98 -13.66 19.40 22.75
CA SER A 98 -12.77 19.53 21.60
C SER A 98 -12.01 20.88 21.67
N SER A 99 -12.54 21.87 22.40
CA SER A 99 -11.90 23.13 22.75
C SER A 99 -10.58 22.98 23.52
N VAL A 100 -10.46 22.04 24.46
CA VAL A 100 -9.21 21.82 25.19
C VAL A 100 -8.17 21.19 24.28
N LEU A 101 -8.59 20.26 23.41
CA LEU A 101 -7.69 19.58 22.48
C LEU A 101 -7.02 20.56 21.51
N ILE A 102 -7.71 21.61 21.03
CA ILE A 102 -7.09 22.58 20.13
C ILE A 102 -6.01 23.44 20.81
N TYR A 103 -6.19 23.79 22.09
CA TYR A 103 -5.15 24.49 22.85
C TYR A 103 -3.94 23.59 23.14
N LEU A 104 -4.19 22.32 23.51
CA LEU A 104 -3.12 21.34 23.71
C LEU A 104 -2.38 21.07 22.38
N LEU A 105 -3.09 20.95 21.26
CA LEU A 105 -2.47 20.84 19.95
C LEU A 105 -1.58 22.05 19.65
N ASP A 106 -2.01 23.28 19.98
CA ASP A 106 -1.17 24.47 19.79
C ASP A 106 0.09 24.43 20.66
N LEU A 107 -0.03 23.99 21.92
CA LEU A 107 1.13 23.82 22.80
C LEU A 107 2.11 22.77 22.26
N PHE A 108 1.62 21.65 21.74
CA PHE A 108 2.47 20.64 21.14
C PHE A 108 3.13 21.13 19.83
N CYS A 109 2.36 21.71 18.91
CA CYS A 109 2.84 22.06 17.58
C CYS A 109 3.63 23.38 17.53
N ASN A 110 3.38 24.32 18.45
CA ASN A 110 3.88 25.69 18.34
C ASN A 110 4.59 26.23 19.59
N SER A 111 4.68 25.49 20.70
CA SER A 111 5.50 25.93 21.84
C SER A 111 6.97 26.07 21.44
N THR A 112 7.70 27.04 21.97
CA THR A 112 9.16 27.12 21.80
C THR A 112 9.92 26.36 22.88
N HIS A 113 9.22 25.85 23.90
CA HIS A 113 9.82 25.13 25.03
C HIS A 113 9.64 23.61 24.86
N PRO A 114 10.74 22.84 24.71
CA PRO A 114 10.67 21.39 24.52
C PRO A 114 9.93 20.66 25.65
N GLN A 115 10.12 21.10 26.90
CA GLN A 115 9.43 20.50 28.06
C GLN A 115 7.90 20.62 27.98
N VAL A 116 7.38 21.74 27.46
CA VAL A 116 5.93 21.93 27.26
C VAL A 116 5.42 20.95 26.21
N ARG A 117 6.18 20.73 25.12
CA ARG A 117 5.81 19.73 24.10
C ARG A 117 5.77 18.32 24.69
N THR A 118 6.81 17.93 25.44
CA THR A 118 6.89 16.60 26.08
C THR A 118 5.73 16.39 27.04
N GLN A 119 5.47 17.33 27.94
CA GLN A 119 4.36 17.23 28.90
C GLN A 119 2.99 17.19 28.22
N THR A 120 2.84 17.88 27.09
CA THR A 120 1.61 17.84 26.30
C THR A 120 1.44 16.48 25.61
N ALA A 121 2.52 15.90 25.09
CA ALA A 121 2.53 14.55 24.55
C ALA A 121 2.18 13.48 25.61
N GLU A 122 2.70 13.61 26.83
CA GLU A 122 2.32 12.76 27.97
C GLU A 122 0.81 12.87 28.27
N LEU A 123 0.26 14.09 28.23
CA LEU A 123 -1.16 14.31 28.44
C LEU A 123 -2.00 13.65 27.35
N PHE A 124 -1.60 13.77 26.08
CA PHE A 124 -2.26 13.07 24.96
C PHE A 124 -2.23 11.55 25.13
N SER A 125 -1.12 10.98 25.60
CA SER A 125 -1.00 9.55 25.90
C SER A 125 -2.01 9.11 26.98
N LYS A 126 -2.11 9.86 28.09
CA LYS A 126 -3.10 9.60 29.15
C LYS A 126 -4.53 9.72 28.63
N MET A 127 -4.83 10.79 27.88
CA MET A 127 -6.17 11.04 27.35
C MET A 127 -6.61 9.99 26.34
N THR A 128 -5.71 9.54 25.46
CA THR A 128 -6.01 8.50 24.46
C THR A 128 -6.14 7.10 25.05
N SER A 129 -5.57 6.87 26.24
CA SER A 129 -5.66 5.61 26.98
C SER A 129 -6.93 5.49 27.83
N ASP A 130 -7.70 6.57 27.98
CA ASP A 130 -8.97 6.54 28.72
C ASP A 130 -10.02 5.66 28.01
N LYS A 131 -10.74 4.83 28.78
CA LYS A 131 -11.70 3.84 28.23
C LYS A 131 -12.95 4.47 27.60
N LEU A 132 -13.42 5.58 28.14
CA LEU A 132 -14.67 6.21 27.73
C LEU A 132 -14.42 7.23 26.63
N VAL A 133 -13.37 8.02 26.80
CA VAL A 133 -13.13 9.20 25.97
C VAL A 133 -11.93 9.03 25.03
N GLY A 134 -11.00 8.12 25.32
CA GLY A 134 -9.76 7.92 24.56
C GLY A 134 -9.94 7.63 23.06
N PRO A 135 -10.85 6.74 22.63
CA PRO A 135 -11.09 6.50 21.20
C PRO A 135 -11.48 7.77 20.44
N LYS A 136 -12.30 8.62 21.05
CA LYS A 136 -12.71 9.90 20.46
C LYS A 136 -11.57 10.92 20.42
N VAL A 137 -10.76 11.02 21.47
CA VAL A 137 -9.54 11.85 21.46
C VAL A 137 -8.63 11.42 20.31
N ARG A 138 -8.35 10.12 20.22
CA ARG A 138 -7.44 9.56 19.23
C ARG A 138 -7.88 9.89 17.81
N LEU A 139 -9.16 9.67 17.50
CA LEU A 139 -9.72 10.03 16.19
C LEU A 139 -9.62 11.53 15.90
N THR A 140 -9.81 12.38 16.91
CA THR A 140 -9.71 13.84 16.74
C THR A 140 -8.26 14.26 16.48
N LEU A 141 -7.29 13.74 17.25
CA LEU A 141 -5.86 14.04 17.05
C LEU A 141 -5.36 13.53 15.69
N MET A 142 -5.86 12.37 15.23
CA MET A 142 -5.53 11.81 13.92
C MET A 142 -6.01 12.65 12.73
N ARG A 143 -6.86 13.66 12.95
CA ARG A 143 -7.23 14.65 11.93
C ARG A 143 -6.16 15.74 11.76
N PHE A 144 -5.22 15.86 12.69
CA PHE A 144 -4.14 16.85 12.68
C PHE A 144 -2.76 16.22 12.52
N LEU A 145 -2.54 15.07 13.15
CA LEU A 145 -1.25 14.40 13.21
C LEU A 145 -1.34 12.96 12.68
N PRO A 146 -0.33 12.45 11.96
CA PRO A 146 -0.26 11.04 11.57
C PRO A 146 -0.44 10.10 12.77
N GLY A 147 -1.09 8.95 12.55
CA GLY A 147 -1.31 7.95 13.60
C GLY A 147 -0.03 7.49 14.31
N VAL A 148 1.11 7.55 13.61
CA VAL A 148 2.46 7.29 14.15
C VAL A 148 2.76 8.12 15.39
N PHE A 149 2.30 9.38 15.45
CA PHE A 149 2.49 10.24 16.61
C PHE A 149 1.70 9.74 17.82
N MET A 150 0.50 9.20 17.62
CA MET A 150 -0.32 8.66 18.72
C MET A 150 0.37 7.45 19.35
N ASP A 151 0.94 6.58 18.52
CA ASP A 151 1.70 5.43 19.00
C ASP A 151 3.01 5.86 19.68
N ALA A 152 3.73 6.81 19.09
CA ALA A 152 4.94 7.36 19.70
C ALA A 152 4.66 8.02 21.05
N MET A 153 3.61 8.84 21.17
CA MET A 153 3.22 9.49 22.43
C MET A 153 2.85 8.47 23.50
N ARG A 154 2.16 7.38 23.12
CA ARG A 154 1.81 6.28 24.03
C ARG A 154 3.06 5.61 24.59
N ASP A 155 4.04 5.35 23.75
CA ASP A 155 5.22 4.56 24.11
C ASP A 155 6.28 5.43 24.81
N ASN A 156 6.58 6.61 24.27
CA ASN A 156 7.54 7.59 24.81
C ASN A 156 7.26 9.02 24.29
N ALA A 157 6.91 9.93 25.21
CA ALA A 157 6.56 11.31 24.87
C ALA A 157 7.73 12.11 24.27
N GLU A 158 8.95 11.96 24.79
CA GLU A 158 10.15 12.62 24.23
C GLU A 158 10.45 12.14 22.81
N ALA A 159 10.28 10.85 22.54
CA ALA A 159 10.47 10.30 21.19
C ALA A 159 9.45 10.91 20.21
N ALA A 160 8.20 11.11 20.64
CA ALA A 160 7.18 11.77 19.82
C ALA A 160 7.56 13.22 19.48
N VAL A 161 8.16 13.96 20.43
CA VAL A 161 8.66 15.33 20.18
C VAL A 161 9.83 15.30 19.20
N HIS A 162 10.77 14.37 19.35
CA HIS A 162 11.88 14.23 18.42
C HIS A 162 11.41 13.88 16.99
N ILE A 163 10.43 12.99 16.86
CA ILE A 163 9.81 12.67 15.56
C ILE A 163 9.10 13.90 14.99
N PHE A 164 8.47 14.71 15.84
CA PHE A 164 7.76 15.91 15.39
C PHE A 164 8.73 16.96 14.84
N GLU A 165 9.87 17.17 15.50
CA GLU A 165 10.90 18.14 15.10
C GLU A 165 11.76 17.66 13.92
N GLY A 166 11.90 16.34 13.74
CA GLY A 166 12.75 15.73 12.71
C GLY A 166 12.08 15.58 11.34
N THR A 167 12.87 15.47 10.27
CA THR A 167 12.36 15.15 8.92
C THR A 167 12.38 13.65 8.68
N HIS A 168 11.25 13.10 8.25
CA HIS A 168 11.04 11.68 8.03
C HIS A 168 10.36 11.45 6.68
N GLU A 169 10.97 10.63 5.84
CA GLU A 169 10.36 10.12 4.61
C GLU A 169 10.57 8.61 4.55
N ASN A 170 9.51 7.87 4.89
CA ASN A 170 9.47 6.42 4.84
C ASN A 170 8.07 5.95 4.41
N PRO A 171 7.88 4.65 4.12
CA PRO A 171 6.60 4.13 3.63
C PRO A 171 5.38 4.43 4.54
N GLU A 172 5.55 4.66 5.84
CA GLU A 172 4.44 4.90 6.78
C GLU A 172 4.33 6.37 7.24
N LEU A 173 5.29 7.23 6.85
CA LEU A 173 5.35 8.62 7.30
C LEU A 173 6.09 9.51 6.29
N ILE A 174 5.38 10.50 5.76
CA ILE A 174 5.94 11.68 5.12
C ILE A 174 5.74 12.84 6.09
N TRP A 175 6.85 13.30 6.68
CA TRP A 175 6.86 14.38 7.65
C TRP A 175 8.09 15.27 7.41
N ASN A 176 7.86 16.44 6.84
CA ASN A 176 8.91 17.40 6.47
C ASN A 176 8.57 18.79 7.00
N ASP A 177 9.45 19.76 6.75
CA ASP A 177 9.25 21.16 7.18
C ASP A 177 7.90 21.71 6.71
N GLY A 178 7.50 21.46 5.46
CA GLY A 178 6.21 21.91 4.93
C GLY A 178 5.01 21.26 5.62
N SER A 179 5.09 19.96 5.95
CA SER A 179 4.03 19.25 6.69
C SER A 179 3.89 19.78 8.11
N ARG A 180 5.03 19.98 8.81
CA ARG A 180 5.08 20.64 10.12
C ARG A 180 4.45 22.01 10.08
N GLU A 181 4.91 22.87 9.16
CA GLU A 181 4.43 24.24 9.03
C GLU A 181 2.92 24.29 8.76
N THR A 182 2.43 23.42 7.88
CA THR A 182 0.99 23.30 7.58
C THR A 182 0.19 22.95 8.83
N VAL A 183 0.61 21.92 9.57
CA VAL A 183 -0.08 21.50 10.81
C VAL A 183 0.00 22.59 11.88
N SER A 184 1.18 23.13 12.13
CA SER A 184 1.42 24.18 13.12
C SER A 184 0.61 25.44 12.84
N THR A 185 0.56 25.89 11.59
CA THR A 185 -0.22 27.06 11.17
C THR A 185 -1.72 26.80 11.30
N THR A 186 -2.20 25.66 10.77
CA THR A 186 -3.62 25.32 10.84
C THR A 186 -4.12 25.24 12.28
N VAL A 187 -3.37 24.57 13.16
CA VAL A 187 -3.70 24.45 14.59
C VAL A 187 -3.71 25.83 15.25
N ARG A 188 -2.73 26.69 14.95
CA ARG A 188 -2.64 28.06 15.50
C ARG A 188 -3.84 28.91 15.09
N GLU A 189 -4.20 28.90 13.81
CA GLU A 189 -5.34 29.67 13.29
C GLU A 189 -6.65 29.22 13.93
N MET A 190 -6.89 27.92 13.99
CA MET A 190 -8.09 27.36 14.61
C MET A 190 -8.18 27.65 16.12
N MET A 191 -7.04 27.60 16.81
CA MET A 191 -6.94 27.97 18.23
C MET A 191 -7.27 29.44 18.45
N LEU A 192 -6.69 30.34 17.64
CA LEU A 192 -6.91 31.80 17.75
C LEU A 192 -8.36 32.18 17.43
N GLU A 193 -8.95 31.57 16.40
CA GLU A 193 -10.35 31.78 16.04
C GLU A 193 -11.27 31.32 17.18
N HIS A 194 -11.00 30.15 17.76
CA HIS A 194 -11.76 29.68 18.91
C HIS A 194 -11.58 30.57 20.15
N PHE A 195 -10.35 31.04 20.41
CA PHE A 195 -10.06 31.96 21.50
C PHE A 195 -10.84 33.27 21.38
N LYS A 196 -10.95 33.80 20.16
CA LYS A 196 -11.72 35.01 19.87
C LYS A 196 -13.20 34.79 20.17
N GLN A 197 -13.78 33.69 19.70
CA GLN A 197 -15.17 33.34 19.99
C GLN A 197 -15.42 33.15 21.50
N GLN A 198 -14.48 32.53 22.21
CA GLN A 198 -14.57 32.36 23.67
C GLN A 198 -14.54 33.67 24.45
N LYS A 199 -13.85 34.69 23.91
CA LYS A 199 -13.81 36.02 24.55
C LYS A 199 -15.20 36.66 24.56
N ASP A 200 -15.97 36.44 23.51
CA ASP A 200 -17.32 36.99 23.35
C ASP A 200 -18.37 36.10 24.04
N ASN A 201 -18.19 34.77 23.99
CA ASN A 201 -19.04 33.79 24.66
C ASN A 201 -18.19 32.68 25.31
N PRO A 202 -17.99 32.71 26.64
CA PRO A 202 -17.22 31.70 27.36
C PRO A 202 -17.72 30.26 27.21
N ASP A 203 -19.00 30.06 26.85
CA ASP A 203 -19.64 28.75 26.73
C ASP A 203 -19.61 28.19 25.29
N VAL A 204 -18.92 28.85 24.36
CA VAL A 204 -18.84 28.39 22.97
C VAL A 204 -18.09 27.06 22.86
N SER A 205 -18.72 26.06 22.23
CA SER A 205 -18.09 24.76 21.97
C SER A 205 -17.27 24.80 20.69
N TRP A 206 -15.98 24.43 20.74
CA TRP A 206 -15.22 24.18 19.51
C TRP A 206 -15.73 22.90 18.86
N ARG A 207 -16.01 22.97 17.56
CA ARG A 207 -16.47 21.83 16.76
C ARG A 207 -15.63 21.76 15.50
N LEU A 208 -15.15 20.56 15.23
CA LEU A 208 -14.40 20.26 14.02
C LEU A 208 -15.38 19.78 12.94
N PRO A 209 -15.30 20.29 11.69
CA PRO A 209 -16.10 19.73 10.60
C PRO A 209 -15.86 18.22 10.48
N GLU A 210 -16.89 17.45 10.13
CA GLU A 210 -16.79 15.99 10.08
C GLU A 210 -15.74 15.51 9.07
N GLU A 211 -15.60 16.22 7.95
CA GLU A 211 -14.68 15.94 6.85
C GLU A 211 -13.29 16.57 7.04
N PHE A 212 -13.05 17.30 8.14
CA PHE A 212 -11.78 17.98 8.32
C PHE A 212 -10.66 16.98 8.62
N THR A 213 -9.60 17.07 7.80
CA THR A 213 -8.29 16.49 8.04
C THR A 213 -7.24 17.44 7.48
N VAL A 214 -6.15 17.70 8.22
CA VAL A 214 -5.05 18.49 7.70
C VAL A 214 -4.40 17.74 6.54
N ALA A 215 -4.27 18.40 5.39
CA ALA A 215 -3.67 17.82 4.21
C ALA A 215 -2.13 17.84 4.31
N TYR A 216 -1.55 16.70 4.68
CA TYR A 216 -0.12 16.40 4.55
C TYR A 216 0.06 15.03 3.87
N GLY A 217 1.16 14.82 3.15
CA GLY A 217 1.42 13.57 2.43
C GLY A 217 0.35 13.25 1.37
N ALA A 218 -0.59 12.34 1.68
CA ALA A 218 -1.63 11.90 0.74
C ALA A 218 -2.54 13.05 0.27
N GLY A 219 -2.77 14.05 1.14
CA GLY A 219 -3.47 15.28 0.77
C GLY A 219 -2.74 16.18 -0.24
N GLN A 220 -1.48 15.88 -0.56
CA GLN A 220 -0.65 16.57 -1.54
C GLN A 220 -0.47 15.76 -2.84
N GLY A 221 -1.30 14.73 -3.07
CA GLY A 221 -1.28 13.93 -4.30
C GLY A 221 -0.45 12.65 -4.23
N GLU A 222 0.09 12.29 -3.06
CA GLU A 222 0.76 11.00 -2.85
C GLU A 222 -0.26 9.85 -2.75
N LEU A 223 -0.05 8.77 -3.49
CA LEU A 223 -0.92 7.60 -3.45
C LEU A 223 -0.63 6.76 -2.19
N ALA A 224 -1.54 6.82 -1.22
CA ALA A 224 -1.47 6.04 0.00
C ALA A 224 -2.57 4.96 0.04
N VAL A 225 -2.20 3.75 0.50
CA VAL A 225 -3.14 2.64 0.70
C VAL A 225 -2.88 2.02 2.06
N GLY A 226 -3.93 1.89 2.88
CA GLY A 226 -3.81 1.34 4.24
C GLY A 226 -2.84 2.11 5.14
N GLY A 227 -2.63 3.41 4.90
CA GLY A 227 -1.65 4.24 5.61
C GLY A 227 -0.21 4.13 5.11
N VAL A 228 0.03 3.45 3.98
CA VAL A 228 1.35 3.27 3.38
C VAL A 228 1.45 4.05 2.06
N PHE A 229 2.48 4.89 1.93
CA PHE A 229 2.80 5.64 0.72
C PHE A 229 3.48 4.74 -0.31
N LEU A 230 2.77 4.41 -1.38
CA LEU A 230 3.19 3.35 -2.31
C LEU A 230 4.47 3.69 -3.07
N ARG A 231 4.68 4.96 -3.44
CA ARG A 231 5.90 5.40 -4.12
C ARG A 231 7.16 5.08 -3.30
N ILE A 232 7.12 5.40 -2.00
CA ILE A 232 8.25 5.20 -1.09
C ILE A 232 8.40 3.71 -0.76
N PHE A 233 7.29 2.99 -0.56
CA PHE A 233 7.31 1.54 -0.35
C PHE A 233 7.97 0.78 -1.50
N ILE A 234 7.66 1.14 -2.76
CA ILE A 234 8.27 0.52 -3.94
C ILE A 234 9.79 0.81 -3.99
N ALA A 235 10.21 2.01 -3.59
CA ALA A 235 11.63 2.35 -3.49
C ALA A 235 12.34 1.63 -2.32
N GLN A 236 11.60 1.23 -1.29
CA GLN A 236 12.10 0.60 -0.06
C GLN A 236 11.31 -0.68 0.29
N PRO A 237 11.35 -1.73 -0.56
CA PRO A 237 10.46 -2.90 -0.40
C PRO A 237 10.79 -3.74 0.84
N GLY A 238 12.02 -3.63 1.37
CA GLY A 238 12.45 -4.29 2.61
C GLY A 238 11.98 -3.60 3.90
N TRP A 239 11.19 -2.53 3.81
CA TRP A 239 10.69 -1.84 4.99
C TRP A 239 9.79 -2.75 5.84
N VAL A 240 10.11 -2.87 7.13
CA VAL A 240 9.32 -3.64 8.08
C VAL A 240 8.11 -2.81 8.51
N LEU A 241 6.97 -3.07 7.88
CA LEU A 241 5.70 -2.42 8.22
C LEU A 241 5.26 -2.80 9.63
N ARG A 242 4.65 -1.87 10.36
CA ARG A 242 4.09 -2.15 11.69
C ARG A 242 2.85 -3.03 11.61
N LYS A 243 2.05 -2.84 10.55
CA LYS A 243 0.79 -3.55 10.35
C LYS A 243 0.71 -4.17 8.95
N PRO A 244 1.58 -5.14 8.62
CA PRO A 244 1.69 -5.69 7.27
C PRO A 244 0.39 -6.36 6.80
N ARG A 245 -0.39 -6.94 7.72
CA ARG A 245 -1.70 -7.54 7.41
C ARG A 245 -2.77 -6.51 7.05
N GLU A 246 -2.85 -5.39 7.78
CA GLU A 246 -3.80 -4.32 7.44
C GLU A 246 -3.46 -3.72 6.08
N PHE A 247 -2.16 -3.51 5.81
CA PHE A 247 -1.69 -3.07 4.49
C PHE A 247 -2.05 -4.06 3.38
N LEU A 248 -1.80 -5.36 3.58
CA LEU A 248 -2.14 -6.41 2.62
C LEU A 248 -3.62 -6.36 2.23
N VAL A 249 -4.52 -6.32 3.21
CA VAL A 249 -5.97 -6.29 2.98
C VAL A 249 -6.36 -5.04 2.21
N ALA A 250 -5.93 -3.86 2.67
CA ALA A 250 -6.24 -2.59 2.01
C ALA A 250 -5.68 -2.54 0.57
N LEU A 251 -4.49 -3.11 0.34
CA LEU A 251 -3.84 -3.18 -0.97
C LEU A 251 -4.61 -4.08 -1.93
N LEU A 252 -5.04 -5.25 -1.48
CA LEU A 252 -5.85 -6.17 -2.28
C LEU A 252 -7.25 -5.62 -2.57
N GLU A 253 -7.90 -4.99 -1.58
CA GLU A 253 -9.18 -4.31 -1.77
C GLU A 253 -9.08 -3.23 -2.84
N THR A 254 -8.13 -2.29 -2.68
CA THR A 254 -7.87 -1.21 -3.65
C THR A 254 -7.60 -1.76 -5.05
N LEU A 255 -6.83 -2.84 -5.14
CA LEU A 255 -6.49 -3.49 -6.41
C LEU A 255 -7.72 -4.11 -7.08
N THR A 256 -8.57 -4.80 -6.31
CA THR A 256 -9.81 -5.38 -6.85
C THR A 256 -10.82 -4.32 -7.26
N GLU A 257 -10.93 -3.21 -6.52
CA GLU A 257 -11.75 -2.06 -6.91
C GLU A 257 -11.27 -1.43 -8.22
N LEU A 258 -9.96 -1.40 -8.46
CA LEU A 258 -9.41 -0.94 -9.74
C LEU A 258 -9.71 -1.92 -10.89
N PHE A 259 -9.77 -3.22 -10.61
CA PHE A 259 -10.13 -4.24 -11.61
C PHE A 259 -11.61 -4.18 -12.03
N GLU A 260 -12.50 -3.76 -11.13
CA GLU A 260 -13.94 -3.65 -11.40
C GLU A 260 -14.31 -2.39 -12.22
N LYS A 261 -13.41 -1.41 -12.29
CA LYS A 261 -13.63 -0.19 -13.09
C LYS A 261 -13.38 -0.46 -14.57
N ASN A 262 -14.32 -0.05 -15.42
CA ASN A 262 -14.19 -0.18 -16.88
C ASN A 262 -12.93 0.53 -17.43
N ASN A 263 -12.61 1.70 -16.89
CA ASN A 263 -11.44 2.51 -17.24
C ASN A 263 -10.72 2.95 -15.96
N PRO A 264 -9.87 2.09 -15.37
CA PRO A 264 -9.11 2.45 -14.19
C PRO A 264 -8.04 3.49 -14.56
N ASN A 265 -7.65 4.31 -13.58
CA ASN A 265 -6.47 5.15 -13.72
C ASN A 265 -5.24 4.24 -13.87
N GLY A 266 -4.60 4.28 -15.06
CA GLY A 266 -3.49 3.41 -15.40
C GLY A 266 -2.26 3.59 -14.52
N GLU A 267 -1.96 4.83 -14.10
CA GLU A 267 -0.83 5.14 -13.22
C GLU A 267 -1.06 4.60 -11.80
N ALA A 268 -2.27 4.81 -11.27
CA ALA A 268 -2.65 4.25 -9.97
C ALA A 268 -2.63 2.72 -10.00
N LEU A 269 -3.16 2.11 -11.06
CA LEU A 269 -3.16 0.67 -11.25
C LEU A 269 -1.74 0.10 -11.31
N GLU A 270 -0.84 0.69 -12.10
CA GLU A 270 0.55 0.25 -12.22
C GLU A 270 1.29 0.39 -10.87
N THR A 271 1.07 1.50 -10.16
CA THR A 271 1.65 1.74 -8.83
C THR A 271 1.17 0.71 -7.80
N VAL A 272 -0.15 0.51 -7.69
CA VAL A 272 -0.75 -0.46 -6.76
C VAL A 272 -0.30 -1.89 -7.09
N THR A 273 -0.27 -2.25 -8.38
CA THR A 273 0.22 -3.56 -8.84
C THR A 273 1.68 -3.76 -8.47
N THR A 274 2.53 -2.76 -8.70
CA THR A 274 3.96 -2.86 -8.40
C THR A 274 4.21 -2.95 -6.90
N ALA A 275 3.49 -2.20 -6.08
CA ALA A 275 3.55 -2.32 -4.63
C ALA A 275 3.13 -3.73 -4.16
N ALA A 276 2.08 -4.31 -4.74
CA ALA A 276 1.65 -5.68 -4.42
C ALA A 276 2.71 -6.71 -4.81
N VAL A 277 3.31 -6.59 -6.00
CA VAL A 277 4.41 -7.46 -6.42
C VAL A 277 5.60 -7.34 -5.46
N CYS A 278 6.03 -6.12 -5.12
CA CYS A 278 7.10 -5.91 -4.15
C CYS A 278 6.78 -6.54 -2.78
N LEU A 279 5.55 -6.36 -2.28
CA LEU A 279 5.11 -6.94 -1.01
C LEU A 279 5.22 -8.46 -1.02
N PHE A 280 4.70 -9.11 -2.06
CA PHE A 280 4.72 -10.58 -2.17
C PHE A 280 6.11 -11.15 -2.45
N SER A 281 6.96 -10.44 -3.18
CA SER A 281 8.35 -10.86 -3.42
C SER A 281 9.25 -10.71 -2.20
N THR A 282 9.06 -9.66 -1.39
CA THR A 282 9.93 -9.38 -0.23
C THR A 282 9.40 -9.99 1.07
N GLN A 283 8.08 -10.03 1.26
CA GLN A 283 7.41 -10.56 2.46
C GLN A 283 6.55 -11.78 2.11
N THR A 284 7.18 -12.84 1.61
CA THR A 284 6.53 -14.06 1.07
C THR A 284 5.56 -14.75 2.04
N GLN A 285 5.77 -14.61 3.35
CA GLN A 285 4.88 -15.12 4.42
C GLN A 285 3.46 -14.53 4.35
N LEU A 286 3.30 -13.33 3.79
CA LEU A 286 1.99 -12.70 3.65
C LEU A 286 1.15 -13.35 2.54
N CYS A 287 1.77 -14.04 1.59
CA CYS A 287 1.07 -14.72 0.50
C CYS A 287 0.08 -15.77 1.02
N ASP A 288 0.40 -16.46 2.12
CA ASP A 288 -0.47 -17.49 2.73
C ASP A 288 -1.85 -16.94 3.15
N GLN A 289 -1.95 -15.63 3.37
CA GLN A 289 -3.18 -14.96 3.78
C GLN A 289 -4.05 -14.56 2.58
N VAL A 290 -3.53 -14.57 1.35
CA VAL A 290 -4.27 -14.16 0.15
C VAL A 290 -5.44 -15.10 -0.16
N PRO A 291 -5.29 -16.44 -0.15
CA PRO A 291 -6.40 -17.34 -0.46
C PRO A 291 -7.58 -17.25 0.52
N PRO A 292 -7.39 -17.23 1.86
CA PRO A 292 -8.48 -17.07 2.82
C PRO A 292 -9.28 -15.77 2.67
N LEU A 293 -8.64 -14.69 2.20
CA LEU A 293 -9.33 -13.41 1.92
C LEU A 293 -10.19 -13.47 0.65
N GLY A 294 -10.07 -14.53 -0.14
CA GLY A 294 -10.87 -14.75 -1.34
C GLY A 294 -10.45 -13.92 -2.53
N HIS A 295 -9.43 -13.06 -2.50
CA HIS A 295 -9.12 -12.18 -3.65
C HIS A 295 -8.67 -12.91 -4.94
N LEU A 296 -8.25 -14.18 -4.85
CA LEU A 296 -7.78 -14.95 -6.01
C LEU A 296 -8.81 -15.06 -7.15
N HIS A 297 -10.11 -15.27 -6.85
CA HIS A 297 -11.13 -15.35 -7.90
C HIS A 297 -11.27 -14.03 -8.67
N ARG A 298 -11.12 -12.89 -7.99
CA ARG A 298 -11.19 -11.56 -8.61
C ARG A 298 -9.97 -11.28 -9.49
N ILE A 299 -8.79 -11.68 -9.02
CA ILE A 299 -7.55 -11.58 -9.80
C ILE A 299 -7.64 -12.43 -11.08
N LEU A 300 -8.22 -13.63 -10.99
CA LEU A 300 -8.41 -14.49 -12.16
C LEU A 300 -9.44 -13.93 -13.15
N ALA A 301 -10.58 -13.43 -12.65
CA ALA A 301 -11.62 -12.83 -13.48
C ALA A 301 -11.09 -11.62 -14.28
N ALA A 302 -10.20 -10.83 -13.67
CA ALA A 302 -9.58 -9.65 -14.26
C ALA A 302 -8.71 -9.94 -15.51
N LEU A 303 -8.30 -11.18 -15.75
CA LEU A 303 -7.56 -11.59 -16.96
C LEU A 303 -8.38 -11.44 -18.26
N THR A 304 -9.71 -11.40 -18.15
CA THR A 304 -10.62 -11.24 -19.29
C THR A 304 -11.09 -9.80 -19.47
N HIS A 305 -10.56 -8.87 -18.67
CA HIS A 305 -11.00 -7.48 -18.68
C HIS A 305 -10.62 -6.77 -19.99
N LYS A 306 -11.53 -5.93 -20.52
CA LYS A 306 -11.37 -5.25 -21.82
C LYS A 306 -10.19 -4.27 -21.86
N ASN A 307 -9.88 -3.65 -20.72
CA ASN A 307 -8.73 -2.74 -20.62
C ASN A 307 -7.43 -3.55 -20.43
N ASN A 308 -6.56 -3.53 -21.43
CA ASN A 308 -5.29 -4.27 -21.48
C ASN A 308 -4.32 -4.02 -20.31
N ALA A 309 -4.48 -2.94 -19.53
CA ALA A 309 -3.69 -2.73 -18.32
C ALA A 309 -4.09 -3.69 -17.19
N VAL A 310 -5.37 -4.06 -17.10
CA VAL A 310 -5.90 -4.93 -16.04
C VAL A 310 -5.42 -6.39 -16.19
N PRO A 311 -5.47 -7.04 -17.37
CA PRO A 311 -4.86 -8.35 -17.57
C PRO A 311 -3.35 -8.34 -17.31
N LYS A 312 -2.63 -7.28 -17.69
CA LYS A 312 -1.18 -7.13 -17.39
C LYS A 312 -0.93 -7.18 -15.89
N SER A 313 -1.66 -6.38 -15.11
CA SER A 313 -1.56 -6.37 -13.66
C SER A 313 -1.90 -7.73 -13.03
N SER A 314 -2.97 -8.35 -13.51
CA SER A 314 -3.42 -9.66 -13.04
C SER A 314 -2.38 -10.75 -13.28
N ILE A 315 -1.75 -10.78 -14.46
CA ILE A 315 -0.68 -11.74 -14.79
C ILE A 315 0.53 -11.56 -13.85
N ARG A 316 0.93 -10.32 -13.56
CA ARG A 316 2.05 -10.07 -12.62
C ARG A 316 1.76 -10.57 -11.22
N LEU A 317 0.53 -10.39 -10.73
CA LEU A 317 0.12 -10.88 -9.42
C LEU A 317 0.07 -12.40 -9.38
N ILE A 318 -0.52 -13.04 -10.39
CA ILE A 318 -0.56 -14.51 -10.47
C ILE A 318 0.85 -15.08 -10.53
N HIS A 319 1.74 -14.43 -11.27
CA HIS A 319 3.16 -14.81 -11.34
C HIS A 319 3.84 -14.79 -9.98
N VAL A 320 3.81 -13.67 -9.24
CA VAL A 320 4.46 -13.62 -7.90
C VAL A 320 3.76 -14.51 -6.87
N LEU A 321 2.44 -14.64 -6.94
CA LEU A 321 1.69 -15.53 -6.04
C LEU A 321 1.95 -17.01 -6.33
N SER A 322 2.35 -17.36 -7.56
CA SER A 322 2.71 -18.73 -7.93
C SER A 322 4.01 -19.24 -7.28
N ASP A 323 4.82 -18.36 -6.68
CA ASP A 323 5.97 -18.75 -5.87
C ASP A 323 5.57 -19.25 -4.47
N ASN A 324 4.31 -19.06 -4.07
CA ASN A 324 3.79 -19.53 -2.79
C ASN A 324 2.92 -20.79 -2.97
N GLU A 325 3.24 -21.85 -2.22
CA GLU A 325 2.58 -23.15 -2.34
C GLU A 325 1.08 -23.11 -2.01
N GLN A 326 0.68 -22.34 -0.99
CA GLN A 326 -0.72 -22.22 -0.57
C GLN A 326 -1.56 -21.47 -1.62
N CYS A 327 -0.99 -20.43 -2.22
CA CYS A 327 -1.56 -19.74 -3.37
C CYS A 327 -1.68 -20.67 -4.58
N VAL A 328 -0.65 -21.46 -4.88
CA VAL A 328 -0.67 -22.45 -5.98
C VAL A 328 -1.78 -23.47 -5.79
N ARG A 329 -1.88 -24.11 -4.62
CA ARG A 329 -2.94 -25.09 -4.33
C ARG A 329 -4.33 -24.49 -4.48
N SER A 330 -4.51 -23.27 -3.99
CA SER A 330 -5.77 -22.55 -4.09
C SER A 330 -6.09 -22.18 -5.53
N MET A 331 -5.12 -21.68 -6.30
CA MET A 331 -5.29 -21.39 -7.73
C MET A 331 -5.52 -22.65 -8.56
N ALA A 332 -4.92 -23.79 -8.22
CA ALA A 332 -5.16 -25.07 -8.90
C ALA A 332 -6.58 -25.61 -8.65
N SER A 333 -7.16 -25.32 -7.48
CA SER A 333 -8.57 -25.62 -7.19
C SER A 333 -9.55 -24.69 -7.91
N LEU A 334 -9.07 -23.55 -8.41
CA LEU A 334 -9.82 -22.63 -9.26
C LEU A 334 -9.56 -22.98 -10.74
N GLU A 335 -10.51 -22.69 -11.63
CA GLU A 335 -10.32 -22.85 -13.08
C GLU A 335 -9.33 -21.80 -13.64
N THR A 336 -8.06 -21.86 -13.23
CA THR A 336 -7.05 -20.81 -13.48
C THR A 336 -6.52 -20.82 -14.91
N ILE A 337 -6.48 -21.99 -15.55
CA ILE A 337 -5.79 -22.16 -16.83
C ILE A 337 -6.48 -21.38 -17.95
N GLY A 338 -7.80 -21.48 -18.08
CA GLY A 338 -8.58 -20.81 -19.12
C GLY A 338 -8.46 -19.28 -19.08
N PRO A 339 -8.76 -18.64 -17.93
CA PRO A 339 -8.58 -17.20 -17.75
C PRO A 339 -7.15 -16.75 -18.03
N LEU A 340 -6.13 -17.47 -17.53
CA LEU A 340 -4.73 -17.07 -17.71
C LEU A 340 -4.32 -17.12 -19.18
N MET A 341 -4.81 -18.11 -19.94
CA MET A 341 -4.63 -18.18 -21.38
C MET A 341 -5.33 -17.04 -22.12
N SER A 342 -6.53 -16.65 -21.68
CA SER A 342 -7.22 -15.49 -22.25
C SER A 342 -6.39 -14.21 -22.02
N GLY A 343 -5.87 -14.01 -20.80
CA GLY A 343 -5.00 -12.88 -20.48
C GLY A 343 -3.72 -12.85 -21.32
N MET A 344 -3.08 -14.01 -21.52
CA MET A 344 -1.89 -14.14 -22.39
C MET A 344 -2.16 -13.70 -23.83
N LYS A 345 -3.33 -14.03 -24.39
CA LYS A 345 -3.70 -13.60 -25.74
C LYS A 345 -3.91 -12.09 -25.84
N MET A 346 -4.43 -11.47 -24.77
CA MET A 346 -4.62 -10.02 -24.72
C MET A 346 -3.31 -9.25 -24.51
N ARG A 347 -2.33 -9.86 -23.82
CA ARG A 347 -1.03 -9.26 -23.50
C ARG A 347 0.11 -10.22 -23.81
N MET A 348 0.50 -10.28 -25.09
CA MET A 348 1.57 -11.15 -25.55
C MET A 348 2.93 -10.83 -24.90
N ASP A 349 3.17 -9.58 -24.52
CA ASP A 349 4.35 -9.14 -23.77
C ASP A 349 4.46 -9.76 -22.37
N MET A 350 3.34 -10.23 -21.81
CA MET A 350 3.26 -10.84 -20.48
C MET A 350 3.25 -12.37 -20.53
N ALA A 351 3.31 -12.97 -21.73
CA ALA A 351 3.18 -14.40 -21.90
C ALA A 351 4.30 -15.21 -21.22
N GLY A 352 5.52 -14.67 -21.14
CA GLY A 352 6.62 -15.32 -20.41
C GLY A 352 6.28 -15.53 -18.92
N LEU A 353 5.81 -14.48 -18.24
CA LEU A 353 5.43 -14.53 -16.83
C LEU A 353 4.22 -15.44 -16.59
N ALA A 354 3.24 -15.41 -17.50
CA ALA A 354 2.07 -16.29 -17.41
C ALA A 354 2.42 -17.77 -17.58
N CYS A 355 3.32 -18.10 -18.52
CA CYS A 355 3.83 -19.47 -18.71
C CYS A 355 4.56 -19.98 -17.47
N GLU A 356 5.38 -19.13 -16.86
CA GLU A 356 6.10 -19.47 -15.63
C GLU A 356 5.13 -19.77 -14.49
N ALA A 357 4.11 -18.92 -14.31
CA ALA A 357 3.05 -19.14 -13.33
C ALA A 357 2.29 -20.44 -13.59
N LEU A 358 1.91 -20.73 -14.85
CA LEU A 358 1.25 -21.98 -15.23
C LEU A 358 2.12 -23.20 -14.91
N ASN A 359 3.44 -23.14 -15.17
CA ASN A 359 4.32 -24.25 -14.89
C ASN A 359 4.36 -24.60 -13.39
N ARG A 360 4.35 -23.58 -12.52
CA ARG A 360 4.29 -23.75 -11.07
C ARG A 360 2.93 -24.23 -10.57
N ILE A 361 1.84 -23.71 -11.14
CA ILE A 361 0.49 -24.01 -10.64
C ILE A 361 0.06 -25.44 -10.96
N VAL A 362 0.38 -25.94 -12.14
CA VAL A 362 -0.20 -27.19 -12.67
C VAL A 362 0.81 -28.35 -12.66
N GLU A 363 2.05 -28.12 -12.22
CA GLU A 363 3.19 -29.01 -12.51
C GLU A 363 3.11 -29.48 -13.97
N LEU A 364 3.13 -28.50 -14.88
CA LEU A 364 2.73 -28.68 -16.27
C LEU A 364 3.47 -29.85 -16.94
N VAL A 365 4.74 -30.09 -16.58
CA VAL A 365 5.54 -31.19 -17.13
C VAL A 365 4.98 -32.58 -16.72
N PRO A 366 4.82 -32.93 -15.43
CA PRO A 366 4.09 -34.14 -15.02
C PRO A 366 2.69 -34.29 -15.64
N TYR A 367 1.93 -33.20 -15.73
CA TYR A 367 0.60 -33.22 -16.35
C TYR A 367 0.66 -33.57 -17.86
N LEU A 368 1.59 -32.95 -18.59
CA LEU A 368 1.80 -33.24 -20.01
C LEU A 368 2.28 -34.67 -20.25
N LEU A 369 3.07 -35.22 -19.34
CA LEU A 369 3.49 -36.62 -19.39
C LEU A 369 2.29 -37.57 -19.19
N ARG A 370 1.37 -37.27 -18.26
CA ARG A 370 0.11 -38.05 -18.10
C ARG A 370 -0.78 -37.99 -19.35
N LEU A 371 -0.88 -36.83 -19.98
CA LEU A 371 -1.60 -36.70 -21.26
C LEU A 371 -0.92 -37.52 -22.37
N LEU A 372 0.42 -37.58 -22.42
CA LEU A 372 1.14 -38.44 -23.37
C LEU A 372 0.87 -39.94 -23.14
N GLU A 373 0.69 -40.37 -21.90
CA GLU A 373 0.24 -41.74 -21.55
C GLU A 373 -1.17 -42.05 -22.11
N GLY A 374 -1.95 -41.02 -22.47
CA GLY A 374 -3.30 -41.16 -23.01
C GLY A 374 -4.41 -40.93 -21.99
N ILE A 375 -4.06 -40.70 -20.72
CA ILE A 375 -5.00 -40.40 -19.64
C ILE A 375 -5.59 -39.01 -19.92
N GLY A 376 -6.91 -38.90 -20.09
CA GLY A 376 -7.60 -37.63 -20.37
C GLY A 376 -7.79 -37.27 -21.86
N LEU A 377 -7.28 -38.10 -22.79
CA LEU A 377 -7.46 -37.87 -24.24
C LEU A 377 -8.59 -38.72 -24.87
N GLU A 378 -9.33 -39.47 -24.05
CA GLU A 378 -10.29 -40.51 -24.48
C GLU A 378 -11.50 -39.97 -25.27
N THR A 379 -11.78 -38.67 -25.17
CA THR A 379 -12.95 -38.04 -25.80
C THR A 379 -12.59 -37.15 -27.01
N LEU A 380 -11.31 -37.02 -27.35
CA LEU A 380 -10.84 -36.11 -28.41
C LEU A 380 -10.90 -36.76 -29.78
N ASP A 381 -11.30 -35.98 -30.80
CA ASP A 381 -11.39 -36.44 -32.19
C ASP A 381 -10.02 -36.81 -32.79
N ASN A 382 -8.94 -36.20 -32.30
CA ASN A 382 -7.58 -36.51 -32.74
C ASN A 382 -6.55 -36.50 -31.60
N PRO A 383 -6.49 -37.57 -30.78
CA PRO A 383 -5.55 -37.69 -29.67
C PRO A 383 -4.08 -37.65 -30.13
N SER A 384 -3.79 -38.17 -31.32
CA SER A 384 -2.43 -38.25 -31.88
C SER A 384 -1.85 -36.88 -32.21
N ALA A 385 -2.66 -35.98 -32.79
CA ALA A 385 -2.24 -34.60 -33.04
C ALA A 385 -1.96 -33.86 -31.74
N THR A 386 -2.78 -34.05 -30.71
CA THR A 386 -2.56 -33.49 -29.38
C THR A 386 -1.27 -34.01 -28.76
N LYS A 387 -1.01 -35.33 -28.81
CA LYS A 387 0.27 -35.90 -28.34
C LYS A 387 1.48 -35.31 -29.07
N ALA A 388 1.41 -35.16 -30.40
CA ALA A 388 2.48 -34.53 -31.18
C ALA A 388 2.77 -33.08 -30.74
N GLN A 389 1.73 -32.30 -30.46
CA GLN A 389 1.87 -30.94 -29.94
C GLN A 389 2.49 -30.93 -28.55
N ILE A 390 2.07 -31.84 -27.66
CA ILE A 390 2.63 -31.97 -26.32
C ILE A 390 4.13 -32.28 -26.39
N VAL A 391 4.55 -33.24 -27.23
CA VAL A 391 5.99 -33.55 -27.42
C VAL A 391 6.77 -32.33 -27.92
N LYS A 392 6.18 -31.57 -28.85
CA LYS A 392 6.80 -30.34 -29.38
C LYS A 392 6.98 -29.27 -28.30
N ALA A 393 5.99 -29.09 -27.43
CA ALA A 393 6.09 -28.15 -26.31
C ALA A 393 7.12 -28.60 -25.27
N LEU A 394 7.13 -29.87 -24.88
CA LEU A 394 8.14 -30.40 -23.95
C LEU A 394 9.57 -30.22 -24.52
N LYS A 395 9.79 -30.47 -25.81
CA LYS A 395 11.08 -30.17 -26.50
C LYS A 395 11.41 -28.67 -26.56
N SER A 396 10.41 -27.81 -26.54
CA SER A 396 10.61 -26.36 -26.50
C SER A 396 10.93 -25.88 -25.09
N MET A 397 10.30 -26.45 -24.07
CA MET A 397 10.53 -26.14 -22.66
C MET A 397 11.95 -26.53 -22.23
N THR A 398 12.52 -27.61 -22.77
CA THR A 398 13.92 -28.00 -22.52
C THR A 398 14.95 -27.03 -23.10
N ARG A 399 14.55 -26.18 -24.07
CA ARG A 399 15.42 -25.14 -24.67
C ARG A 399 15.35 -23.80 -23.92
N SER A 400 14.52 -23.70 -22.89
CA SER A 400 14.42 -22.50 -22.06
C SER A 400 15.73 -22.27 -21.29
N LEU A 401 16.28 -21.06 -21.36
CA LEU A 401 17.51 -20.68 -20.64
C LEU A 401 17.37 -20.72 -19.11
N HIS A 402 16.16 -20.56 -18.59
CA HIS A 402 15.91 -20.46 -17.14
C HIS A 402 15.46 -21.79 -16.51
N TYR A 403 14.72 -22.61 -17.27
CA TYR A 403 14.07 -23.82 -16.75
C TYR A 403 14.42 -25.09 -17.54
N GLY A 404 15.21 -24.97 -18.61
CA GLY A 404 15.55 -26.08 -19.48
C GLY A 404 16.23 -27.23 -18.74
N GLU A 405 17.11 -26.94 -17.78
CA GLU A 405 17.77 -27.95 -16.96
C GLU A 405 16.80 -28.71 -16.05
N GLN A 406 15.91 -28.01 -15.33
CA GLN A 406 14.90 -28.63 -14.48
C GLN A 406 13.91 -29.48 -15.28
N VAL A 407 13.46 -28.97 -16.43
CA VAL A 407 12.57 -29.71 -17.35
C VAL A 407 13.28 -30.93 -17.90
N ASN A 408 14.56 -30.82 -18.31
CA ASN A 408 15.36 -31.96 -18.76
C ASN A 408 15.51 -33.01 -17.66
N GLU A 409 15.69 -32.62 -16.40
CA GLU A 409 15.82 -33.54 -15.28
C GLU A 409 14.52 -34.33 -15.03
N ILE A 410 13.37 -33.66 -15.05
CA ILE A 410 12.05 -34.30 -14.91
C ILE A 410 11.78 -35.25 -16.09
N LEU A 411 12.06 -34.80 -17.31
CA LEU A 411 11.88 -35.59 -18.53
C LEU A 411 12.84 -36.78 -18.61
N ALA A 412 14.06 -36.66 -18.10
CA ALA A 412 15.03 -37.76 -18.03
C ALA A 412 14.59 -38.88 -17.09
N ARG A 413 13.82 -38.54 -16.05
CA ARG A 413 13.23 -39.52 -15.10
C ARG A 413 11.95 -40.18 -15.63
N SER A 414 11.35 -39.65 -16.70
CA SER A 414 10.08 -40.15 -17.24
C SER A 414 10.29 -41.30 -18.23
N THR A 415 9.68 -42.44 -17.93
CA THR A 415 9.64 -43.61 -18.83
C THR A 415 8.82 -43.33 -20.09
N VAL A 416 7.75 -42.53 -19.96
CA VAL A 416 6.89 -42.09 -21.08
C VAL A 416 7.67 -41.25 -22.06
N TRP A 417 8.41 -40.25 -21.58
CA TRP A 417 9.17 -39.34 -22.44
C TRP A 417 10.20 -40.07 -23.30
N SER A 418 10.80 -41.14 -22.77
CA SER A 418 11.79 -41.94 -23.50
C SER A 418 11.28 -42.48 -24.84
N ALA A 419 9.98 -42.77 -24.96
CA ALA A 419 9.35 -43.27 -26.17
C ALA A 419 9.06 -42.16 -27.21
N PHE A 420 9.01 -40.90 -26.78
CA PHE A 420 8.64 -39.75 -27.62
C PHE A 420 9.80 -38.78 -27.91
N LYS A 421 10.90 -38.85 -27.14
CA LYS A 421 12.03 -37.90 -27.25
C LYS A 421 12.67 -37.87 -28.65
N ASP A 422 12.76 -38.99 -29.34
CA ASP A 422 13.43 -39.12 -30.64
C ASP A 422 12.48 -39.00 -31.85
N GLN A 423 11.17 -38.88 -31.61
CA GLN A 423 10.19 -38.76 -32.68
C GLN A 423 10.29 -37.38 -33.37
N LYS A 424 10.57 -37.37 -34.69
CA LYS A 424 10.47 -36.19 -35.56
C LYS A 424 9.04 -36.11 -36.09
N HIS A 425 8.37 -34.98 -35.86
CA HIS A 425 6.93 -34.80 -36.12
C HIS A 425 6.63 -34.12 -37.46
N ASP A 426 7.56 -34.16 -38.41
CA ASP A 426 7.41 -33.56 -39.74
C ASP A 426 6.33 -34.24 -40.61
N LEU A 427 5.66 -35.27 -40.08
CA LEU A 427 4.66 -36.09 -40.77
C LEU A 427 3.20 -35.86 -40.33
N PHE A 428 2.93 -34.91 -39.43
CA PHE A 428 1.55 -34.59 -38.98
C PHE A 428 1.08 -33.17 -39.32
N ILE A 429 1.66 -32.54 -40.35
CA ILE A 429 1.04 -31.37 -41.00
C ILE A 429 0.26 -31.89 -42.20
N SER A 430 -0.98 -32.32 -41.99
CA SER A 430 -1.95 -32.27 -43.09
C SER A 430 -2.22 -30.79 -43.35
N GLU A 431 -1.93 -30.34 -44.58
CA GLU A 431 -2.28 -29.02 -45.08
C GLU A 431 -3.75 -28.71 -44.76
N SER A 432 -4.00 -27.87 -43.77
CA SER A 432 -5.23 -27.08 -43.72
C SER A 432 -4.82 -25.67 -44.12
N GLN A 433 -4.97 -25.41 -45.41
CA GLN A 433 -4.98 -24.06 -45.95
C GLN A 433 -5.95 -23.21 -45.13
N THR A 434 -5.51 -21.99 -44.85
CA THR A 434 -6.26 -20.86 -44.34
C THR A 434 -7.72 -20.86 -44.83
N ALA A 435 -8.68 -21.24 -43.97
CA ALA A 435 -10.10 -21.13 -44.26
C ALA A 435 -10.83 -20.51 -43.07
N GLY A 436 -11.15 -19.22 -43.20
CA GLY A 436 -12.33 -18.55 -42.67
C GLY A 436 -12.64 -18.70 -41.18
N CYS A 437 -12.21 -17.73 -40.38
CA CYS A 437 -12.93 -17.39 -39.16
C CYS A 437 -14.22 -16.63 -39.57
N VAL A 438 -15.29 -17.35 -39.94
CA VAL A 438 -16.62 -16.77 -40.13
C VAL A 438 -17.71 -17.76 -39.69
N HIS A 439 -18.46 -17.35 -38.66
CA HIS A 439 -19.80 -17.78 -38.21
C HIS A 439 -20.27 -19.23 -38.42
N SER A 440 -20.56 -19.90 -37.29
CA SER A 440 -21.88 -20.53 -37.10
C SER A 440 -22.32 -20.38 -35.64
N LEU A 441 -23.23 -19.42 -35.41
CA LEU A 441 -24.17 -19.44 -34.30
C LEU A 441 -25.27 -20.44 -34.69
N SER A 442 -25.31 -21.62 -34.06
CA SER A 442 -26.55 -22.38 -33.80
C SER A 442 -26.24 -23.82 -33.36
N HIS A 443 -26.18 -24.06 -32.05
CA HIS A 443 -26.97 -25.06 -31.31
C HIS A 443 -26.42 -25.21 -29.89
N GLY A 444 -27.32 -25.23 -28.91
CA GLY A 444 -26.98 -25.37 -27.50
C GLY A 444 -26.31 -26.72 -27.19
N GLY A 445 -25.37 -26.69 -26.25
CA GLY A 445 -24.73 -27.88 -25.71
C GLY A 445 -23.30 -27.60 -25.24
N GLN A 446 -23.14 -27.51 -23.92
CA GLN A 446 -21.90 -27.70 -23.12
C GLN A 446 -20.62 -26.97 -23.58
N GLN A 447 -20.15 -26.07 -22.71
CA GLN A 447 -18.76 -25.60 -22.68
C GLN A 447 -17.79 -26.77 -22.80
N PRO A 448 -16.76 -26.69 -23.67
CA PRO A 448 -15.75 -27.75 -23.74
C PRO A 448 -14.98 -27.81 -22.42
N PRO A 449 -14.56 -29.01 -21.96
CA PRO A 449 -13.74 -29.13 -20.75
C PRO A 449 -12.45 -28.33 -20.93
N ALA A 450 -11.99 -27.68 -19.85
CA ALA A 450 -10.84 -26.77 -19.82
C ALA A 450 -9.60 -27.33 -20.58
N GLU A 451 -9.39 -28.65 -20.52
CA GLU A 451 -8.34 -29.40 -21.20
C GLU A 451 -8.29 -29.22 -22.72
N ARG A 452 -9.45 -29.09 -23.39
CA ARG A 452 -9.51 -28.87 -24.85
C ARG A 452 -9.08 -27.45 -25.23
N ALA A 453 -9.41 -26.47 -24.40
CA ALA A 453 -9.04 -25.08 -24.61
C ALA A 453 -7.53 -24.87 -24.45
N VAL A 454 -6.89 -25.55 -23.49
CA VAL A 454 -5.43 -25.53 -23.28
C VAL A 454 -4.65 -25.87 -24.55
N VAL A 455 -4.99 -27.01 -25.16
CA VAL A 455 -4.27 -27.56 -26.31
C VAL A 455 -4.54 -26.75 -27.58
N SER A 456 -5.78 -26.31 -27.81
CA SER A 456 -6.16 -25.58 -29.02
C SER A 456 -5.69 -24.11 -29.01
N CYS A 457 -5.65 -23.46 -27.85
CA CYS A 457 -5.48 -22.02 -27.76
C CYS A 457 -4.15 -21.53 -27.19
N ALA A 458 -3.45 -22.30 -26.34
CA ALA A 458 -2.20 -21.85 -25.73
C ALA A 458 -0.95 -22.27 -26.50
N TRP A 459 -1.01 -23.41 -27.19
CA TRP A 459 0.13 -23.97 -27.91
C TRP A 459 0.66 -23.10 -29.05
N PRO A 460 -0.18 -22.46 -29.89
CA PRO A 460 0.31 -21.56 -30.93
C PRO A 460 1.05 -20.34 -30.36
N SER A 461 0.58 -19.79 -29.24
CA SER A 461 1.19 -18.65 -28.55
C SER A 461 2.51 -19.03 -27.85
N LEU A 462 2.55 -20.19 -27.20
CA LEU A 462 3.78 -20.75 -26.61
C LEU A 462 4.86 -20.96 -27.71
N PHE A 463 4.42 -21.42 -28.89
CA PHE A 463 5.27 -21.69 -30.05
C PHE A 463 5.82 -20.43 -30.72
N ALA A 464 5.02 -19.36 -30.79
CA ALA A 464 5.44 -18.08 -31.36
C ALA A 464 6.48 -17.34 -30.50
N LEU A 465 6.56 -17.63 -29.20
CA LEU A 465 7.45 -16.95 -28.24
C LEU A 465 8.77 -17.69 -27.98
N THR A 466 8.81 -19.02 -28.15
CA THR A 466 10.04 -19.81 -27.99
C THR A 466 10.85 -19.95 -29.27
N ALA A 467 10.25 -19.63 -30.42
CA ALA A 467 10.97 -19.42 -31.67
C ALA A 467 11.50 -17.99 -31.71
N GLY A 468 12.74 -17.77 -31.25
CA GLY A 468 13.45 -16.52 -31.54
C GLY A 468 13.56 -16.29 -33.07
N PRO A 469 13.75 -15.05 -33.54
CA PRO A 469 13.86 -14.76 -34.97
C PRO A 469 15.18 -15.34 -35.50
N GLY A 470 15.12 -16.58 -35.98
CA GLY A 470 16.27 -17.35 -36.46
C GLY A 470 16.03 -17.87 -37.87
N VAL A 471 16.57 -17.14 -38.85
CA VAL A 471 16.84 -17.57 -40.23
C VAL A 471 15.60 -17.84 -41.09
N ALA A 472 14.97 -16.76 -41.56
CA ALA A 472 14.27 -16.78 -42.84
C ALA A 472 15.33 -16.87 -43.95
N GLY A 473 15.74 -18.09 -44.31
CA GLY A 473 16.43 -18.35 -45.57
C GLY A 473 15.44 -18.12 -46.69
N TYR A 474 15.52 -16.96 -47.35
CA TYR A 474 14.73 -16.67 -48.55
C TYR A 474 15.16 -17.61 -49.68
N LEU A 475 14.39 -18.67 -49.89
CA LEU A 475 14.35 -19.39 -51.16
C LEU A 475 13.25 -18.75 -52.02
N THR A 476 13.61 -17.78 -52.87
CA THR A 476 12.78 -17.36 -54.00
C THR A 476 13.31 -18.02 -55.27
N ALA A 477 12.58 -19.03 -55.75
CA ALA A 477 12.68 -19.52 -57.12
C ALA A 477 12.16 -18.44 -58.08
N GLY A 478 12.89 -18.23 -59.18
CA GLY A 478 12.85 -17.00 -59.95
C GLY A 478 11.76 -16.86 -61.02
N THR A 479 11.71 -15.64 -61.55
CA THR A 479 11.21 -15.31 -62.89
C THR A 479 12.15 -14.26 -63.46
N GLY A 480 12.69 -14.53 -64.66
CA GLY A 480 13.77 -13.75 -65.25
C GLY A 480 13.35 -12.36 -65.73
N SER A 481 14.33 -11.44 -65.74
CA SER A 481 14.58 -10.57 -66.88
C SER A 481 15.97 -9.94 -66.76
N THR A 482 16.68 -9.94 -67.88
CA THR A 482 17.98 -9.33 -68.17
C THR A 482 18.06 -7.86 -67.79
N VAL A 483 19.09 -7.41 -67.05
CA VAL A 483 19.89 -6.19 -67.29
C VAL A 483 21.20 -6.28 -66.47
N LEU A 484 22.36 -6.21 -67.13
CA LEU A 484 23.67 -5.99 -66.51
C LEU A 484 23.83 -4.51 -66.10
N PRO A 485 24.52 -4.23 -64.99
CA PRO A 485 25.42 -3.08 -64.98
C PRO A 485 26.82 -3.44 -64.48
N SER A 486 27.76 -3.11 -65.35
CA SER A 486 29.19 -2.87 -65.14
C SER A 486 29.45 -1.82 -64.04
N VAL A 487 30.41 -2.09 -63.14
CA VAL A 487 31.48 -1.18 -62.64
C VAL A 487 32.34 -1.94 -61.60
N PRO A 488 33.68 -1.75 -61.52
CA PRO A 488 34.61 -2.57 -60.72
C PRO A 488 34.77 -2.09 -59.26
N PRO A 489 35.38 -2.89 -58.37
CA PRO A 489 35.52 -2.55 -56.95
C PRO A 489 36.62 -1.49 -56.71
N PRO A 490 36.51 -0.64 -55.68
CA PRO A 490 37.60 0.23 -55.28
C PRO A 490 38.62 -0.51 -54.40
N VAL A 491 39.85 -0.06 -54.56
CA VAL A 491 41.13 -0.62 -54.13
C VAL A 491 41.44 -0.26 -52.67
N ASP A 492 42.04 -1.21 -51.94
CA ASP A 492 42.63 -1.02 -50.61
C ASP A 492 43.72 0.06 -50.62
N ASN A 493 43.66 1.00 -49.68
CA ASN A 493 44.79 1.85 -49.32
C ASN A 493 45.09 1.68 -47.83
N ASP A 494 46.10 0.87 -47.55
CA ASP A 494 46.95 1.00 -46.36
C ASP A 494 47.68 2.35 -46.39
N ILE A 495 47.70 3.03 -45.24
CA ILE A 495 48.66 4.02 -44.68
C ILE A 495 47.88 4.57 -43.46
N GLY A 496 48.34 4.61 -42.22
CA GLY A 496 49.66 4.46 -41.60
C GLY A 496 49.59 5.20 -40.26
N ASP A 497 50.00 4.50 -39.20
CA ASP A 497 50.64 4.94 -37.95
C ASP A 497 50.12 6.13 -37.10
N SER A 498 49.78 5.78 -35.85
CA SER A 498 50.07 6.41 -34.55
C SER A 498 49.79 7.90 -34.25
N GLY A 499 49.01 8.13 -33.18
CA GLY A 499 48.87 9.42 -32.49
C GLY A 499 47.60 9.56 -31.68
#